data_AF-A0A165NNF0-F1
#
_entry.id   AF-A0A165NNF0-F1
#
_cell.length_a   1.000
_cell.length_b   1.000
_cell.length_c   1.000
_cell.angle_alpha   90.00
_cell.angle_beta   90.00
_cell.angle_gamma   90.00
#
_symmetry.space_group_name_H-M   'P 1'
#
loop_
_entity.id
_entity.type
_entity.pdbx_description
1 polymer ?
#
loop_
_entity_poly.entity_id
_entity_poly.type
_entity_poly.pdbx_seq_one_letter_code
_entity_poly.pdbx_strand_id
1 'polypeptide(L)'
;IAYISIHFVFATIAFACNVRFNEMMFVTNRDFPGGPNAFFVEYQADWINYVGYILYICTAWLQDLLLIWRYFIFWERKFYMLAIPVPLFIVSFIMGTMLLAQIGQPGANVWQSVSFNLFTTFWAVEISTTIFITAMIVGRLVYMRSRLKRIMGSSYQSPYLTVAAMLIESGLMFSAGGLVFVISYAYNSAFQNMVLNAVGQIQSIAPVLIILRVAQGRGITKQTLQAATAT
;
A
#
# COMPACT_ATOMS: atom_id res chain seq x y z
N ILE A 1 17.50 -2.51 -6.69
CA ILE A 1 18.24 -2.69 -5.42
C ILE A 1 18.05 -1.47 -4.52
N ALA A 2 18.49 -0.26 -4.91
CA ALA A 2 18.32 0.96 -4.11
C ALA A 2 16.89 1.18 -3.57
N TYR A 3 15.86 1.07 -4.43
CA TYR A 3 14.45 1.16 -4.01
C TYR A 3 14.08 0.14 -2.91
N ILE A 4 14.52 -1.11 -3.06
CA ILE A 4 14.20 -2.20 -2.12
C ILE A 4 14.86 -1.91 -0.77
N SER A 5 16.13 -1.47 -0.78
CA SER A 5 16.86 -1.14 0.42
C SER A 5 16.23 0.03 1.17
N ILE A 6 15.87 1.11 0.46
CA ILE A 6 15.20 2.28 1.06
C ILE A 6 13.86 1.87 1.67
N HIS A 7 13.03 1.17 0.90
CA HIS A 7 11.72 0.71 1.36
C HIS A 7 11.86 -0.21 2.59
N PHE A 8 12.83 -1.13 2.57
CA PHE A 8 13.06 -2.05 3.68
C PHE A 8 13.50 -1.32 4.95
N VAL A 9 14.41 -0.35 4.82
CA VAL A 9 14.87 0.47 5.96
C VAL A 9 13.70 1.27 6.55
N PHE A 10 12.90 1.94 5.71
CA PHE A 10 11.76 2.73 6.18
C PHE A 10 10.71 1.86 6.88
N ALA A 11 10.35 0.72 6.28
CA ALA A 11 9.39 -0.20 6.87
C ALA A 11 9.89 -0.78 8.21
N THR A 12 11.19 -1.10 8.30
CA THR A 12 11.78 -1.65 9.53
C THR A 12 11.77 -0.63 10.67
N ILE A 13 12.15 0.63 10.39
CA ILE A 13 12.15 1.68 11.41
C ILE A 13 10.71 2.02 11.82
N ALA A 14 9.78 2.14 10.87
CA ALA A 14 8.36 2.36 11.15
C ALA A 14 7.79 1.26 12.06
N PHE A 15 8.11 0.00 11.77
CA PHE A 15 7.71 -1.14 12.60
C PHE A 15 8.33 -1.08 14.00
N ALA A 16 9.63 -0.80 14.11
CA ALA A 16 10.30 -0.68 15.41
C ALA A 16 9.69 0.43 16.28
N CYS A 17 9.42 1.60 15.70
CA CYS A 17 8.71 2.70 16.35
C CYS A 17 7.33 2.27 16.84
N ASN A 18 6.56 1.58 15.98
CA ASN A 18 5.23 1.10 16.32
C ASN A 18 5.24 0.07 17.45
N VAL A 19 6.16 -0.91 17.42
CA VAL A 19 6.32 -1.91 18.49
C VAL A 19 6.69 -1.24 19.80
N ARG A 20 7.64 -0.29 19.78
CA ARG A 20 8.07 0.45 20.97
C ARG A 20 6.92 1.27 21.55
N PHE A 21 6.10 1.90 20.71
CA PHE A 21 4.92 2.63 21.16
C PHE A 21 3.86 1.71 21.79
N ASN A 22 3.57 0.56 21.16
CA ASN A 22 2.65 -0.43 21.71
C ASN A 22 3.14 -1.00 23.05
N GLU A 23 4.46 -1.21 23.22
CA GLU A 23 5.05 -1.61 24.51
C GLU A 23 4.82 -0.56 25.59
N MET A 24 5.08 0.72 25.30
CA MET A 24 4.84 1.81 26.25
C MET A 24 3.37 1.91 26.65
N MET A 25 2.47 1.70 25.68
CA MET A 25 1.02 1.78 25.87
C MET A 25 0.42 0.59 26.62
N PHE A 26 0.82 -0.65 26.29
CA PHE A 26 0.19 -1.85 26.86
C PHE A 26 0.97 -2.49 28.02
N VAL A 27 2.29 -2.28 28.10
CA VAL A 27 3.14 -2.90 29.12
C VAL A 27 3.54 -1.89 30.19
N THR A 28 4.11 -0.75 29.78
CA THR A 28 4.68 0.21 30.74
C THR A 28 3.62 1.05 31.43
N ASN A 29 2.68 1.62 30.65
CA ASN A 29 1.67 2.54 31.15
C ASN A 29 0.26 1.93 31.10
N ARG A 30 0.15 0.64 31.42
CA ARG A 30 -1.12 -0.10 31.38
C ARG A 30 -2.21 0.54 32.25
N ASP A 31 -1.82 1.05 33.42
CA ASP A 31 -2.73 1.61 34.43
C ASP A 31 -2.98 3.13 34.22
N PHE A 32 -2.69 3.65 33.02
CA PHE A 32 -2.96 5.05 32.70
C PHE A 32 -4.46 5.38 32.89
N PRO A 33 -4.82 6.54 33.45
CA PRO A 33 -6.23 6.93 33.63
C PRO A 33 -6.98 6.94 32.29
N GLY A 34 -8.03 6.12 32.15
CA GLY A 34 -8.75 5.93 30.88
C GLY A 34 -8.20 4.80 29.99
N GLY A 35 -7.19 4.06 30.46
CA GLY A 35 -6.65 2.87 29.83
C GLY A 35 -5.72 3.16 28.63
N PRO A 36 -5.25 2.09 27.95
CA PRO A 36 -4.29 2.19 26.85
C PRO A 36 -4.74 3.10 25.70
N ASN A 37 -6.05 3.19 25.45
CA ASN A 37 -6.59 4.04 24.39
C ASN A 37 -6.53 5.54 24.74
N ALA A 38 -6.66 5.90 26.01
CA ALA A 38 -6.48 7.29 26.45
C ALA A 38 -5.00 7.70 26.34
N PHE A 39 -4.08 6.81 26.71
CA PHE A 39 -2.65 7.01 26.51
C PHE A 39 -2.31 7.21 25.02
N PHE A 40 -2.89 6.40 24.12
CA PHE A 40 -2.72 6.56 22.68
C PHE A 40 -3.07 7.97 22.20
N VAL A 41 -4.24 8.48 22.61
CA VAL A 41 -4.75 9.79 22.21
C VAL A 41 -3.87 10.92 22.74
N GLU A 42 -3.43 10.83 23.98
CA GLU A 42 -2.66 11.89 24.64
C GLU A 42 -1.21 11.93 24.13
N TYR A 43 -0.61 10.76 23.89
CA TYR A 43 0.79 10.62 23.46
C TYR A 43 0.96 10.32 21.97
N GLN A 44 -0.08 10.49 21.14
CA GLN A 44 0.00 10.31 19.68
C GLN A 44 1.07 11.19 19.01
N ALA A 45 1.32 12.39 19.55
CA ALA A 45 2.31 13.34 19.03
C ALA A 45 3.71 13.08 19.59
N ASP A 46 3.88 12.05 20.44
CA ASP A 46 5.19 11.66 20.92
C ASP A 46 6.10 11.26 19.75
N TRP A 47 7.39 11.60 19.86
CA TRP A 47 8.31 11.54 18.74
C TRP A 47 8.43 10.13 18.15
N ILE A 48 8.33 9.09 18.99
CA ILE A 48 8.43 7.69 18.59
C ILE A 48 7.26 7.32 17.67
N ASN A 49 6.05 7.72 18.06
CA ASN A 49 4.83 7.45 17.31
C ASN A 49 4.78 8.28 16.03
N TYR A 50 5.11 9.57 16.11
CA TYR A 50 5.09 10.51 15.00
C TYR A 50 6.08 10.10 13.88
N VAL A 51 7.32 9.76 14.23
CA VAL A 51 8.31 9.25 13.27
C VAL A 51 7.84 7.94 12.63
N GLY A 52 7.19 7.07 13.41
CA GLY A 52 6.57 5.86 12.92
C GLY A 52 5.54 6.14 11.82
N TYR A 53 4.62 7.07 12.04
CA TYR A 53 3.61 7.47 11.05
C TYR A 53 4.21 8.12 9.79
N ILE A 54 5.22 8.99 9.93
CA ILE A 54 5.90 9.60 8.79
C ILE A 54 6.49 8.51 7.89
N LEU A 55 7.27 7.60 8.47
CA LEU A 55 7.93 6.55 7.71
C LEU A 55 6.92 5.60 7.09
N TYR A 56 5.82 5.31 7.80
CA TYR A 56 4.74 4.49 7.28
C TYR A 56 4.08 5.12 6.04
N ILE A 57 3.75 6.41 6.08
CA ILE A 57 3.18 7.13 4.94
C ILE A 57 4.20 7.23 3.79
N CYS A 58 5.49 7.45 4.09
CA CYS A 58 6.53 7.41 3.06
C CYS A 58 6.63 6.04 2.40
N THR A 59 6.48 4.92 3.13
CA THR A 59 6.46 3.58 2.52
C THR A 59 5.24 3.38 1.62
N ALA A 60 4.06 3.88 2.02
CA ALA A 60 2.86 3.86 1.19
C ALA A 60 3.08 4.60 -0.14
N TRP A 61 3.62 5.82 -0.10
CA TRP A 61 3.95 6.57 -1.31
C TRP A 61 5.00 5.87 -2.19
N LEU A 62 6.02 5.26 -1.60
CA LEU A 62 7.00 4.47 -2.35
C LEU A 62 6.36 3.26 -3.04
N GLN A 63 5.35 2.65 -2.43
CA GLN A 63 4.59 1.55 -3.02
C GLN A 63 3.74 2.02 -4.20
N ASP A 64 3.02 3.14 -4.04
CA ASP A 64 2.25 3.74 -5.12
C ASP A 64 3.11 4.11 -6.31
N LEU A 65 4.26 4.75 -6.08
CA LEU A 65 5.22 5.07 -7.14
C LEU A 65 5.68 3.81 -7.90
N LEU A 66 5.88 2.68 -7.21
CA LEU A 66 6.21 1.41 -7.86
C LEU A 66 5.06 0.87 -8.71
N LEU A 67 3.81 0.96 -8.23
CA LEU A 67 2.62 0.56 -8.99
C LEU A 67 2.48 1.41 -10.26
N ILE A 68 2.67 2.72 -10.16
CA ILE A 68 2.61 3.66 -11.29
C ILE A 68 3.73 3.37 -12.30
N TRP A 69 4.95 3.11 -11.81
CA TRP A 69 6.06 2.74 -12.68
C TRP A 69 5.78 1.44 -13.46
N ARG A 70 5.18 0.44 -12.81
CA ARG A 70 4.76 -0.80 -13.48
C ARG A 70 3.68 -0.54 -14.52
N TYR A 71 2.66 0.23 -14.15
CA TYR A 71 1.60 0.65 -15.06
C TYR A 71 2.19 1.33 -16.32
N PHE A 72 3.15 2.25 -16.13
CA PHE A 72 3.83 2.93 -17.24
C PHE A 72 4.58 1.98 -18.18
N ILE A 73 5.23 0.94 -17.63
CA ILE A 73 5.95 -0.06 -18.43
C ILE A 73 4.98 -0.92 -19.25
N PHE A 74 3.89 -1.38 -18.66
CA PHE A 74 2.91 -2.23 -19.36
C PHE A 74 2.16 -1.51 -20.49
N TRP A 75 2.10 -0.18 -20.45
CA TRP A 75 1.50 0.65 -21.49
C TRP A 75 2.51 1.22 -22.50
N GLU A 76 3.66 0.56 -22.68
CA GLU A 76 4.68 0.94 -23.66
C GLU A 76 5.19 2.37 -23.46
N ARG A 77 5.20 2.89 -22.22
CA ARG A 77 5.64 4.26 -21.89
C ARG A 77 4.82 5.38 -22.55
N LYS A 78 3.56 5.11 -22.90
CA LYS A 78 2.64 6.14 -23.44
C LYS A 78 2.23 7.12 -22.34
N PHE A 79 2.81 8.32 -22.35
CA PHE A 79 2.60 9.36 -21.33
C PHE A 79 1.12 9.73 -21.10
N TYR A 80 0.28 9.69 -22.13
CA TYR A 80 -1.17 9.95 -21.99
C TYR A 80 -1.87 9.04 -20.98
N MET A 81 -1.36 7.83 -20.75
CA MET A 81 -1.96 6.89 -19.79
C MET A 81 -1.64 7.25 -18.34
N LEU A 82 -0.63 8.10 -18.10
CA LEU A 82 -0.34 8.62 -16.76
C LEU A 82 -1.38 9.61 -16.25
N ALA A 83 -2.28 10.09 -17.12
CA ALA A 83 -3.37 11.00 -16.75
C ALA A 83 -4.32 10.44 -15.67
N ILE A 84 -4.34 9.11 -15.47
CA ILE A 84 -5.17 8.44 -14.47
C ILE A 84 -4.42 8.17 -13.16
N PRO A 85 -3.26 7.48 -13.15
CA PRO A 85 -2.54 7.19 -11.91
C PRO A 85 -1.92 8.42 -11.23
N VAL A 86 -1.50 9.44 -11.99
CA VAL A 86 -0.82 10.61 -11.43
C VAL A 86 -1.76 11.44 -10.54
N PRO A 87 -2.99 11.78 -10.96
CA PRO A 87 -3.95 12.44 -10.07
C PRO A 87 -4.27 11.62 -8.81
N LEU A 88 -4.40 10.30 -8.91
CA LEU A 88 -4.65 9.44 -7.73
C LEU A 88 -3.50 9.52 -6.72
N PHE A 89 -2.26 9.51 -7.20
CA PHE A 89 -1.09 9.72 -6.35
C PHE A 89 -1.05 11.11 -5.72
N ILE A 90 -1.38 12.15 -6.46
CA ILE A 90 -1.45 13.52 -5.93
C ILE A 90 -2.49 13.60 -4.81
N VAL A 91 -3.65 12.97 -4.98
CA VAL A 91 -4.68 12.90 -3.94
C VAL A 91 -4.16 12.16 -2.71
N SER A 92 -3.52 10.99 -2.87
CA SER A 92 -2.89 10.27 -1.74
C SER A 92 -1.83 11.12 -1.04
N PHE A 93 -1.00 11.84 -1.79
CA PHE A 93 0.06 12.70 -1.24
C PHE A 93 -0.52 13.86 -0.42
N ILE A 94 -1.55 14.54 -0.93
CA ILE A 94 -2.24 15.62 -0.21
C ILE A 94 -2.89 15.08 1.06
N MET A 95 -3.62 13.97 0.96
CA MET A 95 -4.30 13.37 2.12
C MET A 95 -3.29 12.88 3.18
N GLY A 96 -2.19 12.28 2.77
CA GLY A 96 -1.13 11.82 3.68
C GLY A 96 -0.41 12.97 4.39
N THR A 97 -0.13 14.08 3.68
CA THR A 97 0.48 15.27 4.30
C THR A 97 -0.49 15.97 5.27
N MET A 98 -1.78 16.05 4.93
CA MET A 98 -2.81 16.55 5.85
C MET A 98 -2.95 15.68 7.11
N LEU A 99 -2.88 14.36 6.95
CA LEU A 99 -2.92 13.43 8.09
C LEU A 99 -1.70 13.62 9.01
N LEU A 100 -0.49 13.76 8.46
CA LEU A 100 0.71 14.03 9.24
C LEU A 100 0.65 15.38 9.97
N ALA A 101 0.06 16.39 9.35
CA ALA A 101 -0.15 17.69 9.99
C ALA A 101 -1.14 17.58 11.16
N GLN A 102 -2.15 16.74 11.06
CA GLN A 102 -3.13 16.52 12.14
C GLN A 102 -2.52 15.74 13.31
N ILE A 103 -1.78 14.65 13.05
CA ILE A 103 -1.14 13.85 14.10
C ILE A 103 -0.10 14.68 14.87
N GLY A 104 0.57 15.62 14.19
CA GLY A 104 1.56 16.50 14.81
C GLY A 104 0.99 17.60 15.72
N GLN A 105 -0.34 17.79 15.76
CA GLN A 105 -0.95 18.81 16.62
C GLN A 105 -1.28 18.25 18.02
N PRO A 106 -0.73 18.83 19.10
CA PRO A 106 -1.06 18.42 20.46
C PRO A 106 -2.55 18.62 20.74
N GLY A 107 -3.26 17.55 21.14
CA GLY A 107 -4.71 17.58 21.45
C GLY A 107 -5.64 17.30 20.26
N ALA A 108 -5.13 17.06 19.06
CA ALA A 108 -5.95 16.67 17.91
C ALA A 108 -6.28 15.17 17.96
N ASN A 109 -7.44 14.79 18.45
CA ASN A 109 -7.88 13.39 18.41
C ASN A 109 -7.93 12.88 16.96
N VAL A 110 -7.09 11.90 16.56
CA VAL A 110 -7.19 11.21 15.24
C VAL A 110 -8.61 10.65 15.00
N TRP A 111 -9.30 10.34 16.10
CA TRP A 111 -10.63 9.74 16.11
C TRP A 111 -11.79 10.74 16.29
N GLN A 112 -11.53 12.02 16.63
CA GLN A 112 -12.59 12.99 16.95
C GLN A 112 -12.40 14.41 16.39
N SER A 113 -11.27 14.77 15.79
CA SER A 113 -11.05 16.16 15.35
C SER A 113 -11.39 16.37 13.86
N VAL A 114 -12.47 17.14 13.66
CA VAL A 114 -12.91 17.86 12.44
C VAL A 114 -13.51 17.00 11.32
N SER A 115 -14.82 16.74 11.42
CA SER A 115 -15.84 16.61 10.36
C SER A 115 -15.68 15.55 9.25
N PHE A 116 -14.50 14.94 9.06
CA PHE A 116 -14.23 13.81 8.17
C PHE A 116 -13.12 12.98 8.81
N ASN A 117 -13.29 11.66 8.94
CA ASN A 117 -12.22 10.78 9.42
C ASN A 117 -11.10 10.69 8.37
N LEU A 118 -10.22 11.70 8.33
CA LEU A 118 -9.11 11.82 7.39
C LEU A 118 -8.24 10.56 7.37
N PHE A 119 -8.07 9.93 8.52
CA PHE A 119 -7.43 8.63 8.65
C PHE A 119 -8.11 7.56 7.79
N THR A 120 -9.41 7.31 8.02
CA THR A 120 -10.19 6.33 7.25
C THR A 120 -10.24 6.68 5.76
N THR A 121 -10.37 7.96 5.42
CA THR A 121 -10.39 8.42 4.02
C THR A 121 -9.05 8.18 3.32
N PHE A 122 -7.93 8.48 3.98
CA PHE A 122 -6.59 8.22 3.43
C PHE A 122 -6.42 6.72 3.09
N TRP A 123 -6.71 5.85 4.05
CA TRP A 123 -6.62 4.39 3.84
C TRP A 123 -7.59 3.88 2.77
N ALA A 124 -8.81 4.42 2.72
CA ALA A 124 -9.77 4.06 1.68
C ALA A 124 -9.27 4.44 0.28
N VAL A 125 -8.66 5.62 0.14
CA VAL A 125 -8.05 6.09 -1.11
C VAL A 125 -6.88 5.20 -1.52
N GLU A 126 -5.99 4.84 -0.60
CA GLU A 126 -4.86 3.92 -0.84
C GLU A 126 -5.33 2.56 -1.35
N ILE A 127 -6.31 1.96 -0.66
CA ILE A 127 -6.90 0.67 -1.03
C ILE A 127 -7.55 0.76 -2.41
N SER A 128 -8.37 1.78 -2.64
CA SER A 128 -9.08 1.99 -3.90
C SER A 128 -8.11 2.19 -5.06
N THR A 129 -7.06 2.99 -4.86
CA THR A 129 -6.00 3.25 -5.85
C THR A 129 -5.24 1.99 -6.18
N THR A 130 -4.86 1.20 -5.18
CA THR A 130 -4.19 -0.09 -5.37
C THR A 130 -5.06 -1.07 -6.16
N ILE A 131 -6.35 -1.21 -5.81
CA ILE A 131 -7.29 -2.08 -6.54
C ILE A 131 -7.44 -1.62 -7.99
N PHE A 132 -7.67 -0.32 -8.19
CA PHE A 132 -7.96 0.24 -9.50
C PHE A 132 -6.77 0.11 -10.46
N ILE A 133 -5.56 0.49 -10.02
CA ILE A 133 -4.34 0.36 -10.82
C ILE A 133 -4.04 -1.12 -11.09
N THR A 134 -4.18 -1.99 -10.09
CA THR A 134 -3.94 -3.43 -10.26
C THR A 134 -4.93 -4.05 -11.26
N ALA A 135 -6.21 -3.72 -11.17
CA ALA A 135 -7.24 -4.18 -12.09
C ALA A 135 -6.96 -3.74 -13.53
N MET A 136 -6.54 -2.47 -13.71
CA MET A 136 -6.11 -2.00 -15.03
C MET A 136 -4.95 -2.83 -15.56
N ILE A 137 -3.87 -3.00 -14.78
CA ILE A 137 -2.68 -3.74 -15.21
C ILE A 137 -3.04 -5.17 -15.60
N VAL A 138 -3.82 -5.86 -14.77
CA VAL A 138 -4.30 -7.23 -15.02
C VAL A 138 -5.15 -7.29 -16.29
N GLY A 139 -6.11 -6.36 -16.46
CA GLY A 139 -6.98 -6.31 -17.64
C GLY A 139 -6.18 -6.16 -18.95
N ARG A 140 -5.20 -5.25 -18.96
CA ARG A 140 -4.24 -5.09 -20.08
C ARG A 140 -3.47 -6.37 -20.35
N LEU A 141 -2.99 -7.03 -19.31
CA LEU A 141 -2.20 -8.26 -19.42
C LEU A 141 -3.01 -9.40 -20.05
N VAL A 142 -4.28 -9.55 -19.62
CA VAL A 142 -5.21 -10.53 -20.17
C VAL A 142 -5.55 -10.19 -21.63
N TYR A 143 -5.75 -8.92 -21.97
CA TYR A 143 -5.97 -8.48 -23.34
C TYR A 143 -4.78 -8.81 -24.26
N MET A 144 -3.56 -8.49 -23.85
CA MET A 144 -2.34 -8.80 -24.60
C MET A 144 -2.18 -10.30 -24.81
N ARG A 145 -2.47 -11.11 -23.77
CA ARG A 145 -2.47 -12.57 -23.90
C ARG A 145 -3.51 -13.06 -24.90
N SER A 146 -4.75 -12.56 -24.85
CA SER A 146 -5.81 -12.96 -25.77
C SER A 146 -5.44 -12.65 -27.23
N ARG A 147 -4.79 -11.51 -27.47
CA ARG A 147 -4.25 -11.14 -28.79
C ARG A 147 -3.13 -12.08 -29.24
N LEU A 148 -2.15 -12.34 -28.37
CA LEU A 148 -1.05 -13.27 -28.64
C LEU A 148 -1.51 -14.71 -28.88
N LYS A 149 -2.47 -15.21 -28.09
CA LYS A 149 -3.06 -16.55 -28.26
C LYS A 149 -3.75 -16.70 -29.61
N ARG A 150 -4.37 -15.62 -30.11
CA ARG A 150 -5.01 -15.59 -31.44
C ARG A 150 -3.98 -15.62 -32.58
N ILE A 151 -2.77 -15.12 -32.36
CA ILE A 151 -1.70 -15.03 -33.37
C ILE A 151 -0.80 -16.28 -33.35
N MET A 152 -0.41 -16.78 -32.17
CA MET A 152 0.61 -17.83 -32.00
C MET A 152 0.05 -19.24 -31.65
N GLY A 153 -1.26 -19.40 -31.49
CA GLY A 153 -1.89 -20.68 -31.15
C GLY A 153 -1.85 -21.03 -29.64
N SER A 154 -2.51 -22.14 -29.26
CA SER A 154 -2.76 -22.55 -27.86
C SER A 154 -1.54 -23.06 -27.09
N SER A 155 -0.41 -23.30 -27.74
CA SER A 155 0.79 -23.92 -27.14
C SER A 155 1.70 -22.97 -26.35
N TYR A 156 1.41 -21.66 -26.32
CA TYR A 156 2.27 -20.71 -25.61
C TYR A 156 1.88 -20.62 -24.12
N GLN A 157 2.62 -21.33 -23.25
CA GLN A 157 2.58 -21.12 -21.81
C GLN A 157 3.20 -19.76 -21.50
N SER A 158 2.36 -18.74 -21.49
CA SER A 158 2.84 -17.38 -21.37
C SER A 158 3.02 -16.94 -19.91
N PRO A 159 4.17 -16.34 -19.53
CA PRO A 159 4.40 -15.84 -18.18
C PRO A 159 3.41 -14.74 -17.76
N TYR A 160 2.59 -14.22 -18.69
CA TYR A 160 1.51 -13.29 -18.38
C TYR A 160 0.56 -13.84 -17.31
N LEU A 161 0.15 -15.11 -17.35
CA LEU A 161 -0.81 -15.59 -16.35
C LEU A 161 -0.20 -15.62 -14.95
N THR A 162 1.07 -16.00 -14.86
CA THR A 162 1.80 -16.02 -13.60
C THR A 162 1.98 -14.61 -13.05
N VAL A 163 2.32 -13.62 -13.89
CA VAL A 163 2.45 -12.22 -13.46
C VAL A 163 1.11 -11.59 -13.10
N ALA A 164 0.04 -11.85 -13.84
CA ALA A 164 -1.31 -11.42 -13.47
C ALA A 164 -1.72 -12.00 -12.12
N ALA A 165 -1.55 -13.32 -11.94
CA ALA A 165 -1.86 -13.99 -10.68
C ALA A 165 -1.05 -13.42 -9.51
N MET A 166 0.24 -13.12 -9.70
CA MET A 166 1.05 -12.48 -8.67
C MET A 166 0.53 -11.09 -8.27
N LEU A 167 0.17 -10.26 -9.26
CA LEU A 167 -0.36 -8.93 -9.01
C LEU A 167 -1.69 -9.01 -8.26
N ILE A 168 -2.58 -9.91 -8.68
CA ILE A 168 -3.86 -10.17 -8.02
C ILE A 168 -3.63 -10.67 -6.59
N GLU A 169 -2.77 -11.66 -6.37
CA GLU A 169 -2.46 -12.21 -5.05
C GLU A 169 -1.97 -11.11 -4.10
N SER A 170 -1.04 -10.27 -4.54
CA SER A 170 -0.53 -9.17 -3.73
C SER A 170 -1.54 -8.05 -3.48
N GLY A 171 -2.33 -7.68 -4.49
CA GLY A 171 -3.38 -6.67 -4.36
C GLY A 171 -4.51 -7.15 -3.45
N LEU A 172 -4.92 -8.41 -3.57
CA LEU A 172 -5.93 -9.03 -2.72
C LEU A 172 -5.51 -9.05 -1.25
N MET A 173 -4.25 -9.33 -0.94
CA MET A 173 -3.78 -9.31 0.46
C MET A 173 -3.96 -7.92 1.09
N PHE A 174 -3.57 -6.85 0.37
CA PHE A 174 -3.73 -5.48 0.86
C PHE A 174 -5.21 -5.07 0.94
N SER A 175 -6.00 -5.36 -0.10
CA SER A 175 -7.42 -5.02 -0.13
C SER A 175 -8.25 -5.78 0.89
N ALA A 176 -7.97 -7.07 1.13
CA ALA A 176 -8.64 -7.87 2.14
C ALA A 176 -8.34 -7.34 3.54
N GLY A 177 -7.08 -7.03 3.84
CA GLY A 177 -6.71 -6.40 5.10
C GLY A 177 -7.41 -5.06 5.31
N GLY A 178 -7.45 -4.23 4.26
CA GLY A 178 -8.17 -2.96 4.26
C GLY A 178 -9.68 -3.10 4.49
N LEU A 179 -10.32 -4.11 3.88
CA LEU A 179 -11.74 -4.41 4.10
C LEU A 179 -12.01 -4.80 5.57
N VAL A 180 -11.16 -5.66 6.14
CA VAL A 180 -11.26 -6.04 7.56
C VAL A 180 -11.11 -4.80 8.45
N PHE A 181 -10.22 -3.86 8.09
CA PHE A 181 -10.08 -2.59 8.82
C PHE A 181 -11.36 -1.76 8.78
N VAL A 182 -11.94 -1.56 7.59
CA VAL A 182 -13.19 -0.79 7.42
C VAL A 182 -14.35 -1.40 8.20
N ILE A 183 -14.48 -2.74 8.18
CA ILE A 183 -15.50 -3.44 8.97
C ILE A 183 -15.26 -3.22 10.46
N SER A 184 -14.02 -3.40 10.92
CA SER A 184 -13.66 -3.24 12.34
C SER A 184 -13.90 -1.81 12.84
N TYR A 185 -13.64 -0.82 11.98
CA TYR A 185 -13.91 0.59 12.20
C TYR A 185 -15.42 0.86 12.30
N ALA A 186 -16.24 0.25 11.43
CA ALA A 186 -17.70 0.39 11.47
C ALA A 186 -18.31 -0.15 12.78
N TYR A 187 -17.69 -1.18 13.39
CA TYR A 187 -18.10 -1.72 14.68
C TYR A 187 -17.49 -0.98 15.89
N ASN A 188 -16.67 0.06 15.67
CA ASN A 188 -15.98 0.84 16.71
C ASN A 188 -15.28 -0.04 17.77
N SER A 189 -14.71 -1.16 17.31
CA SER A 189 -14.05 -2.13 18.18
C SER A 189 -12.57 -1.80 18.32
N ALA A 190 -12.00 -2.04 19.50
CA ALA A 190 -10.55 -1.94 19.74
C ALA A 190 -9.72 -2.82 18.79
N PHE A 191 -10.36 -3.79 18.13
CA PHE A 191 -9.78 -4.60 17.06
C PHE A 191 -9.24 -3.76 15.89
N GLN A 192 -9.77 -2.56 15.65
CA GLN A 192 -9.29 -1.65 14.60
C GLN A 192 -7.79 -1.34 14.71
N ASN A 193 -7.26 -1.18 15.93
CA ASN A 193 -5.86 -0.87 16.16
C ASN A 193 -4.96 -2.06 15.84
N MET A 194 -5.43 -3.28 16.13
CA MET A 194 -4.71 -4.51 15.81
C MET A 194 -4.68 -4.76 14.30
N VAL A 195 -5.82 -4.57 13.62
CA VAL A 195 -5.92 -4.73 12.17
C VAL A 195 -5.09 -3.68 11.44
N LEU A 196 -5.09 -2.43 11.90
CA LEU A 196 -4.29 -1.37 11.30
C LEU A 196 -2.80 -1.73 11.27
N ASN A 197 -2.26 -2.24 12.37
CA ASN A 197 -0.86 -2.68 12.43
C ASN A 197 -0.60 -3.88 11.50
N ALA A 198 -1.57 -4.79 11.35
CA ALA A 198 -1.46 -5.93 10.43
C ALA A 198 -1.48 -5.50 8.95
N VAL A 199 -2.41 -4.63 8.56
CA VAL A 199 -2.47 -4.02 7.22
C VAL A 199 -1.17 -3.26 6.94
N GLY A 200 -0.70 -2.56 7.96
CA GLY A 200 0.66 -2.08 8.18
C GLY A 200 1.76 -2.88 7.48
N GLN A 201 1.89 -4.10 7.99
CA GLN A 201 2.93 -5.04 7.59
C GLN A 201 2.66 -5.65 6.21
N ILE A 202 1.39 -5.97 5.92
CA ILE A 202 0.99 -6.55 4.64
C ILE A 202 1.36 -5.60 3.48
N GLN A 203 1.11 -4.29 3.65
CA GLN A 203 1.48 -3.27 2.69
C GLN A 203 2.99 -3.30 2.44
N SER A 204 3.80 -3.34 3.50
CA SER A 204 5.27 -3.33 3.37
C SER A 204 5.86 -4.59 2.71
N ILE A 205 5.22 -5.75 2.91
CA ILE A 205 5.71 -7.04 2.41
C ILE A 205 5.35 -7.27 0.93
N ALA A 206 4.18 -6.78 0.50
CA ALA A 206 3.67 -6.97 -0.86
C ALA A 206 4.65 -6.58 -1.98
N PRO A 207 5.27 -5.37 -2.01
CA PRO A 207 6.19 -4.99 -3.07
C PRO A 207 7.45 -5.86 -3.09
N VAL A 208 7.95 -6.27 -1.92
CA VAL A 208 9.14 -7.13 -1.79
C VAL A 208 8.87 -8.53 -2.35
N LEU A 209 7.71 -9.12 -2.06
CA LEU A 209 7.31 -10.43 -2.60
C LEU A 209 7.22 -10.43 -4.12
N ILE A 210 6.65 -9.38 -4.70
CA ILE A 210 6.54 -9.29 -6.15
C ILE A 210 7.92 -9.14 -6.78
N ILE A 211 8.81 -8.33 -6.21
CA ILE A 211 10.17 -8.15 -6.72
C ILE A 211 10.99 -9.44 -6.61
N LEU A 212 10.90 -10.15 -5.48
CA LEU A 212 11.57 -11.43 -5.26
C LEU A 212 11.14 -12.47 -6.31
N ARG A 213 9.84 -12.56 -6.60
CA ARG A 213 9.32 -13.49 -7.61
C ARG A 213 9.74 -13.11 -9.04
N VAL A 214 9.85 -11.82 -9.34
CA VAL A 214 10.42 -11.35 -10.63
C VAL A 214 11.91 -11.71 -10.73
N ALA A 215 12.67 -11.56 -9.64
CA ALA A 215 14.09 -11.92 -9.60
C ALA A 215 14.32 -13.44 -9.76
N GLN A 216 13.37 -14.27 -9.33
CA GLN A 216 13.38 -15.73 -9.54
C GLN A 216 13.05 -16.17 -10.99
N GLY A 217 13.02 -15.25 -11.95
CA GLY A 217 12.79 -15.56 -13.36
C GLY A 217 11.33 -15.85 -13.72
N ARG A 218 10.39 -15.62 -12.78
CA ARG A 218 8.95 -15.77 -13.02
C ARG A 218 8.27 -14.48 -13.50
N GLY A 219 9.05 -13.44 -13.83
CA GLY A 219 8.60 -12.15 -14.34
C GLY A 219 8.69 -12.03 -15.87
N ILE A 220 7.91 -11.10 -16.46
CA ILE A 220 7.97 -10.80 -17.89
C ILE A 220 9.17 -9.89 -18.18
N THR A 221 10.07 -10.34 -19.05
CA THR A 221 11.24 -9.55 -19.50
C THR A 221 10.83 -8.52 -20.55
N LYS A 222 11.54 -7.38 -20.61
CA LYS A 222 11.30 -6.30 -21.59
C LYS A 222 11.22 -6.81 -23.05
N GLN A 223 12.03 -7.81 -23.39
CA GLN A 223 12.06 -8.45 -24.70
C GLN A 223 10.73 -9.15 -25.03
N THR A 224 10.10 -9.81 -24.06
CA THR A 224 8.79 -10.46 -24.22
C THR A 224 7.69 -9.43 -24.41
N LEU A 225 7.76 -8.29 -23.72
CA LEU A 225 6.78 -7.21 -23.86
C LEU A 225 6.88 -6.53 -25.24
N GLN A 226 8.09 -6.32 -25.75
CA GLN A 226 8.33 -5.75 -27.10
C GLN A 226 7.91 -6.70 -28.22
N ALA A 227 8.17 -8.01 -28.08
CA ALA A 227 7.71 -9.01 -29.05
C ALA A 227 6.17 -9.06 -29.15
N ALA A 228 5.47 -8.82 -28.05
CA ALA A 228 4.01 -8.82 -27.99
C ALA A 228 3.33 -7.58 -28.59
N THR A 229 4.05 -6.47 -28.67
CA THR A 229 3.53 -5.19 -29.19
C THR A 229 4.01 -4.89 -30.61
N ALA A 230 5.11 -5.52 -31.05
CA ALA A 230 5.60 -5.44 -32.42
C ALA A 230 4.82 -6.30 -33.44
N THR A 231 3.80 -7.05 -32.99
CA THR A 231 2.82 -7.79 -33.82
C THR A 231 1.42 -7.19 -33.66
#